data_AF-A0AAD6MPY4-F1
#
_entry.id   AF-A0AAD6MPY4-F1
#
_cell.length_a   1.000
_cell.length_b   1.000
_cell.length_c   1.000
_cell.angle_alpha   90.00
_cell.angle_beta   90.00
_cell.angle_gamma   90.00
#
_symmetry.space_group_name_H-M   'P 1'
#
loop_
_entity.id
_entity.type
_entity.pdbx_description
1 polymer ?
#
loop_
_entity_poly.entity_id
_entity_poly.type
_entity_poly.pdbx_seq_one_letter_code
_entity_poly.pdbx_strand_id
1 'polypeptide(L)'
;MSQKKKIACTDTPTVDELRRAIPKHCFEKSVIISFGYLFRDILYVSTLIFGALHIHCIHSVTLRILAWAVYGFLQGLVGTGVWILAHECGHGAFTSNTTLNDTFGWILHSILLVPYFSWKITHARHHRYTGHMEKDTAFVPLTEDAFAKKNGMQIEDIGGLMQDTPLKTLAHLIAHQLFGWQLYLFTYETGGANSLPDGAIATKGTVSHFDPHGPIFTRKQRTAILLSDLGILAMIGILVYAGRMIGFFNMIGLYLVPYLWVHHWLVAITYLHHTHPEIPHYAASAWSFKKGALGTVDRSFGFIGRHFFHDIIDHHVITTMESPTNTEILSIFGKLSETPSGYFAFFDNVDDDVEWEITGQNALSGLWRSKAEFMNTVWLPIINLISEPGPVLEVVSPESIMRNEDGWTAIELKTVGTRTKLGNRLYDQHYCWHCKFNSAKKISQVRAFIDSSTAEAVLSDEKFRQQAQTLRPNDEMTIGGPSYPDIPFDPMVKRFLSEFYLLTDAPSETENYVECFTPEASVFIGARSIQGREGIRHLRSSMWDTVKQRTHRPKQVFPYGPNSNLVTILGAVDYVFKDDTKKTIAWAATCEFVKSDKVYLDRYQVFLADDAAWKS
;
A
#
# COMPACT_ATOMS: atom_id res chain seq x y z
N MET A 1 -43.81 23.70 18.23
CA MET A 1 -43.49 22.94 17.00
C MET A 1 -42.33 23.62 16.28
N SER A 2 -41.09 23.27 16.63
CA SER A 2 -39.89 23.79 15.98
C SER A 2 -39.58 22.92 14.78
N GLN A 3 -39.66 23.49 13.58
CA GLN A 3 -39.30 22.80 12.33
C GLN A 3 -37.81 22.46 12.36
N LYS A 4 -37.48 21.23 12.75
CA LYS A 4 -36.18 20.62 12.43
C LYS A 4 -36.09 20.53 10.91
N LYS A 5 -35.34 21.45 10.31
CA LYS A 5 -34.90 21.36 8.92
C LYS A 5 -34.14 20.04 8.79
N LYS A 6 -34.76 19.03 8.18
CA LYS A 6 -34.04 17.84 7.68
C LYS A 6 -33.08 18.36 6.61
N ILE A 7 -31.81 18.54 6.97
CA ILE A 7 -30.74 18.69 6.00
C ILE A 7 -30.63 17.31 5.33
N ALA A 8 -30.98 17.24 4.05
CA ALA A 8 -30.71 16.07 3.24
C ALA A 8 -29.18 15.88 3.19
N CYS A 9 -28.73 14.71 3.66
CA CYS A 9 -27.34 14.32 3.64
C CYS A 9 -27.04 13.66 2.29
N THR A 10 -26.44 14.39 1.34
CA THR A 10 -25.83 13.76 0.15
C THR A 10 -24.47 14.31 -0.25
N ASP A 11 -24.12 15.58 -0.01
CA ASP A 11 -22.92 16.11 -0.67
C ASP A 11 -21.81 16.40 0.36
N THR A 12 -21.06 15.36 0.75
CA THR A 12 -19.78 15.58 1.45
C THR A 12 -18.77 16.08 0.42
N PRO A 13 -18.17 17.27 0.60
CA PRO A 13 -17.28 17.85 -0.40
C PRO A 13 -16.12 16.91 -0.70
N THR A 14 -15.73 16.86 -1.97
CA THR A 14 -14.59 16.08 -2.43
C THR A 14 -13.29 16.66 -1.86
N VAL A 15 -12.24 15.83 -1.77
CA VAL A 15 -10.92 16.28 -1.31
C VAL A 15 -10.40 17.44 -2.18
N ASP A 16 -10.67 17.41 -3.50
CA ASP A 16 -10.25 18.47 -4.41
C ASP A 16 -11.06 19.77 -4.24
N GLU A 17 -12.34 19.70 -3.85
CA GLU A 17 -13.12 20.88 -3.48
C GLU A 17 -12.60 21.52 -2.20
N LEU A 18 -12.33 20.71 -1.17
CA LEU A 18 -11.73 21.17 0.08
C LEU A 18 -10.37 21.82 -0.17
N ARG A 19 -9.52 21.18 -0.99
CA ARG A 19 -8.22 21.74 -1.35
C ARG A 19 -8.33 23.06 -2.10
N ARG A 20 -9.24 23.16 -3.06
CA ARG A 20 -9.47 24.40 -3.83
C ARG A 20 -9.99 25.54 -2.97
N ALA A 21 -10.68 25.25 -1.86
CA ALA A 21 -11.13 26.25 -0.90
C ALA A 21 -9.98 26.82 -0.05
N ILE A 22 -8.86 26.10 0.09
CA ILE A 22 -7.70 26.55 0.87
C ILE A 22 -6.81 27.45 -0.01
N PRO A 23 -6.45 28.67 0.44
CA PRO A 23 -5.54 29.55 -0.30
C PRO A 23 -4.20 28.88 -0.63
N LYS A 24 -3.68 29.11 -1.85
CA LYS A 24 -2.43 28.47 -2.31
C LYS A 24 -1.22 28.70 -1.39
N HIS A 25 -1.11 29.89 -0.81
CA HIS A 25 0.00 30.24 0.09
C HIS A 25 -0.02 29.43 1.39
N CYS A 26 -1.15 28.84 1.81
CA CYS A 26 -1.21 27.95 2.98
C CYS A 26 -0.47 26.62 2.75
N PHE A 27 -0.19 26.25 1.49
CA PHE A 27 0.61 25.07 1.15
C PHE A 27 2.11 25.38 1.01
N GLU A 28 2.52 26.64 1.11
CA GLU A 28 3.91 27.07 0.99
C GLU A 28 4.60 27.04 2.36
N LYS A 29 5.43 26.02 2.57
CA LYS A 29 6.17 25.83 3.82
C LYS A 29 7.39 26.75 3.87
N SER A 30 7.49 27.59 4.89
CA SER A 30 8.61 28.52 5.07
C SER A 30 9.52 28.07 6.22
N VAL A 31 10.72 27.62 5.86
CA VAL A 31 11.75 27.21 6.84
C VAL A 31 12.05 28.34 7.83
N ILE A 32 12.14 29.58 7.36
CA ILE A 32 12.45 30.74 8.22
C ILE A 32 11.34 30.94 9.26
N ILE A 33 10.07 30.84 8.87
CA ILE A 33 8.93 31.02 9.78
C ILE A 33 8.89 29.88 10.80
N SER A 34 9.02 28.62 10.36
CA SER A 34 9.01 27.45 11.24
C SER A 34 10.12 27.49 12.30
N PHE A 35 11.35 27.81 11.88
CA PHE A 35 12.46 27.99 12.82
C PHE A 35 12.31 29.26 13.68
N GLY A 36 11.63 30.30 13.18
CA GLY A 36 11.27 31.48 13.96
C GLY A 36 10.34 31.13 15.14
N TYR A 37 9.30 30.32 14.89
CA TYR A 37 8.42 29.80 15.95
C TYR A 37 9.18 28.91 16.93
N LEU A 38 10.03 28.02 16.44
CA LEU A 38 10.85 27.17 17.31
C LEU A 38 11.79 28.01 18.20
N PHE A 39 12.50 28.98 17.62
CA PHE A 39 13.39 29.87 18.36
C PHE A 39 12.64 30.67 19.43
N ARG A 40 11.46 31.20 19.09
CA ARG A 40 10.59 31.91 20.02
C ARG A 40 10.21 31.03 21.22
N ASP A 41 9.78 29.80 20.98
CA ASP A 41 9.35 28.90 22.03
C ASP A 41 10.52 28.48 22.92
N ILE A 42 11.70 28.20 22.34
CA ILE A 42 12.93 27.93 23.11
C ILE A 42 13.36 29.14 23.97
N LEU A 43 13.22 30.35 23.45
CA LEU A 43 13.48 31.58 24.22
C LEU A 43 12.53 31.71 25.42
N TYR A 44 11.25 31.42 25.25
CA TYR A 44 10.28 31.38 26.35
C TYR A 44 10.64 30.31 27.38
N VAL A 45 10.94 29.09 26.94
CA VAL A 45 11.40 28.00 27.82
C VAL A 45 12.59 28.44 28.66
N SER A 46 13.62 29.01 28.01
CA SER A 46 14.85 29.42 28.69
C SER A 46 14.62 30.58 29.66
N THR A 47 13.78 31.54 29.28
CA THR A 47 13.45 32.70 30.14
C THR A 47 12.70 32.27 31.39
N LEU A 48 11.70 31.39 31.25
CA LEU A 48 10.93 30.87 32.38
C LEU A 48 11.79 30.01 33.30
N ILE A 49 12.63 29.12 32.76
CA ILE A 49 13.60 28.32 33.55
C ILE A 49 14.54 29.24 34.31
N PHE A 50 15.10 30.27 33.66
CA PHE A 50 15.98 31.24 34.32
C PHE A 50 15.28 31.95 35.48
N GLY A 51 14.02 32.36 35.30
CA GLY A 51 13.21 32.92 36.39
C GLY A 51 12.97 31.91 37.52
N ALA A 52 12.65 30.67 37.18
CA ALA A 52 12.40 29.61 38.16
C ALA A 52 13.62 29.29 39.04
N LEU A 53 14.83 29.36 38.47
CA LEU A 53 16.08 29.22 39.22
C LEU A 53 16.24 30.26 40.34
N HIS A 54 15.55 31.40 40.26
CA HIS A 54 15.59 32.47 41.27
C HIS A 54 14.39 32.46 42.23
N ILE A 55 13.44 31.52 42.12
CA ILE A 55 12.28 31.43 43.02
C ILE A 55 12.73 31.25 44.48
N HIS A 56 13.85 30.58 44.71
CA HIS A 56 14.41 30.39 46.04
C HIS A 56 14.76 31.71 46.77
N CYS A 57 14.97 32.81 46.03
CA CYS A 57 15.23 34.14 46.59
C CYS A 57 13.98 34.80 47.20
N ILE A 58 12.78 34.26 46.97
CA ILE A 58 11.54 34.77 47.53
C ILE A 58 11.40 34.31 48.99
N HIS A 59 11.42 35.25 49.93
CA HIS A 59 11.39 34.94 51.37
C HIS A 59 10.10 34.22 51.81
N SER A 60 8.94 34.69 51.34
CA SER A 60 7.64 34.11 51.69
C SER A 60 7.45 32.72 51.07
N VAL A 61 7.15 31.72 51.91
CA VAL A 61 6.86 30.34 51.48
C VAL A 61 5.63 30.31 50.58
N THR A 62 4.57 31.03 50.93
CA THR A 62 3.34 31.11 50.13
C THR A 62 3.62 31.67 48.74
N LEU A 63 4.40 32.76 48.66
CA LEU A 63 4.76 33.35 47.36
C LEU A 63 5.67 32.43 46.54
N ARG A 64 6.54 31.63 47.18
CA ARG A 64 7.33 30.60 46.48
C ARG A 64 6.46 29.50 45.88
N ILE A 65 5.49 28.98 46.65
CA ILE A 65 4.56 27.96 46.17
C ILE A 65 3.75 28.49 44.99
N LEU A 66 3.23 29.72 45.10
CA LEU A 66 2.50 30.36 44.01
C LEU A 66 3.40 30.60 42.79
N ALA A 67 4.65 31.04 42.98
CA ALA A 67 5.60 31.22 41.88
C ALA A 67 5.90 29.90 41.16
N TRP A 68 6.09 28.79 41.89
CA TRP A 68 6.27 27.46 41.30
C TRP A 68 5.03 26.98 40.55
N ALA A 69 3.82 27.23 41.07
CA ALA A 69 2.58 26.89 40.39
C ALA A 69 2.41 27.68 39.08
N VAL A 70 2.67 28.99 39.12
CA VAL A 70 2.61 29.87 37.94
C VAL A 70 3.67 29.47 36.91
N TYR A 71 4.91 29.22 37.34
CA TYR A 71 5.96 28.70 36.46
C TYR A 71 5.54 27.39 35.82
N GLY A 72 5.09 26.40 36.61
CA GLY A 72 4.71 25.08 36.12
C GLY A 72 3.64 25.16 35.04
N PHE A 73 2.61 25.98 35.27
CA PHE A 73 1.54 26.21 34.31
C PHE A 73 2.03 26.91 33.03
N LEU A 74 2.76 28.03 33.14
CA LEU A 74 3.25 28.78 31.98
C LEU A 74 4.27 27.98 31.16
N GLN A 75 5.20 27.30 31.84
CA GLN A 75 6.18 26.43 31.22
C GLN A 75 5.50 25.24 30.53
N GLY A 76 4.41 24.73 31.11
CA GLY A 76 3.54 23.74 30.48
C GLY A 76 2.92 24.24 29.17
N LEU A 77 2.37 25.45 29.14
CA LEU A 77 1.80 26.05 27.92
C LEU A 77 2.85 26.17 26.80
N VAL A 78 4.03 26.70 27.14
CA VAL A 78 5.14 26.83 26.18
C VAL A 78 5.65 25.46 25.72
N GLY A 79 5.77 24.51 26.65
CA GLY A 79 6.17 23.13 26.35
C GLY A 79 5.19 22.41 25.42
N THR A 80 3.88 22.68 25.55
CA THR A 80 2.87 22.21 24.60
C THR A 80 3.09 22.81 23.21
N GLY A 81 3.46 24.09 23.11
CA GLY A 81 3.87 24.70 21.84
C GLY A 81 5.04 23.97 21.18
N VAL A 82 6.08 23.64 21.95
CA VAL A 82 7.22 22.83 21.47
C VAL A 82 6.77 21.44 21.02
N TRP A 83 5.87 20.81 21.78
CA TRP A 83 5.28 19.51 21.40
C TRP A 83 4.56 19.59 20.06
N ILE A 84 3.80 20.67 19.83
CA ILE A 84 3.04 20.92 18.61
C ILE A 84 3.96 21.13 17.41
N LEU A 85 5.05 21.88 17.54
CA LEU A 85 6.02 22.04 16.46
C LEU A 85 6.65 20.69 16.05
N ALA A 86 6.94 19.83 17.02
CA ALA A 86 7.41 18.47 16.76
C ALA A 86 6.32 17.56 16.17
N HIS A 87 5.06 17.79 16.52
CA HIS A 87 3.91 17.17 15.86
C HIS A 87 3.81 17.57 14.38
N GLU A 88 4.01 18.85 14.05
CA GLU A 88 4.06 19.34 12.67
C GLU A 88 5.25 18.77 11.87
N CYS A 89 6.36 18.46 12.54
CA CYS A 89 7.43 17.66 11.92
C CYS A 89 6.94 16.26 11.51
N GLY A 90 6.15 15.62 12.37
CA GLY A 90 5.54 14.31 12.10
C GLY A 90 4.61 14.32 10.87
N HIS A 91 3.89 15.42 10.65
CA HIS A 91 3.06 15.66 9.45
C HIS A 91 3.86 16.14 8.23
N GLY A 92 5.12 16.51 8.41
CA GLY A 92 5.93 17.13 7.36
C GLY A 92 5.47 18.55 7.00
N ALA A 93 4.77 19.24 7.90
CA ALA A 93 4.33 20.62 7.73
C ALA A 93 5.40 21.62 8.18
N PHE A 94 6.28 21.24 9.12
CA PHE A 94 7.33 22.10 9.65
C PHE A 94 8.30 22.59 8.56
N THR A 95 8.74 21.73 7.65
CA THR A 95 9.52 22.09 6.45
C THR A 95 9.18 21.17 5.28
N SER A 96 9.61 21.53 4.05
CA SER A 96 9.51 20.64 2.89
C SER A 96 10.51 19.48 2.89
N ASN A 97 11.47 19.46 3.83
CA ASN A 97 12.51 18.42 3.92
C ASN A 97 12.18 17.42 5.02
N THR A 98 11.87 16.18 4.62
CA THR A 98 11.51 15.09 5.54
C THR A 98 12.61 14.76 6.54
N THR A 99 13.88 14.75 6.13
CA THR A 99 15.00 14.47 7.05
C THR A 99 15.13 15.57 8.09
N LEU A 100 14.93 16.82 7.70
CA LEU A 100 14.97 17.96 8.63
C LEU A 100 13.83 17.88 9.64
N ASN A 101 12.62 17.60 9.17
CA ASN A 101 11.46 17.36 10.04
C ASN A 101 11.72 16.22 11.02
N ASP A 102 12.21 15.07 10.52
CA ASP A 102 12.47 13.92 11.38
C ASP A 102 13.59 14.15 12.40
N THR A 103 14.61 14.93 12.04
CA THR A 103 15.69 15.30 12.96
C THR A 103 15.16 16.17 14.10
N PHE A 104 14.44 17.25 13.77
CA PHE A 104 13.95 18.18 14.78
C PHE A 104 12.77 17.62 15.57
N GLY A 105 11.87 16.89 14.92
CA GLY A 105 10.81 16.15 15.59
C GLY A 105 11.37 15.17 16.62
N TRP A 106 12.38 14.38 16.24
CA TRP A 106 13.05 13.46 17.16
C TRP A 106 13.69 14.16 18.35
N ILE A 107 14.42 15.26 18.14
CA ILE A 107 15.06 16.03 19.22
C ILE A 107 14.00 16.60 20.18
N LEU A 108 13.01 17.31 19.65
CA LEU A 108 12.03 18.05 20.45
C LEU A 108 11.09 17.13 21.23
N HIS A 109 10.60 16.05 20.60
CA HIS A 109 9.82 15.04 21.32
C HIS A 109 10.67 14.26 22.33
N SER A 110 11.94 13.98 22.06
CA SER A 110 12.82 13.34 23.05
C SER A 110 13.01 14.21 24.30
N ILE A 111 13.18 15.53 24.13
CA ILE A 111 13.23 16.50 25.25
C ILE A 111 11.96 16.45 26.09
N LEU A 112 10.83 16.11 25.49
CA LEU A 112 9.52 15.96 26.14
C LEU A 112 9.17 14.49 26.44
N LEU A 113 10.15 13.58 26.43
CA LEU A 113 9.95 12.13 26.68
C LEU A 113 8.84 11.48 25.84
N VAL A 114 8.67 11.93 24.59
CA VAL A 114 7.77 11.35 23.60
C VAL A 114 8.58 10.56 22.56
N PRO A 115 8.27 9.27 22.30
CA PRO A 115 9.01 8.47 21.34
C PRO A 115 8.61 8.87 19.91
N TYR A 116 9.31 9.84 19.33
CA TYR A 116 8.92 10.54 18.09
C TYR A 116 8.50 9.62 16.93
N PHE A 117 9.32 8.66 16.52
CA PHE A 117 8.98 7.83 15.35
C PHE A 117 7.87 6.83 15.69
N SER A 118 7.89 6.26 16.90
CA SER A 118 6.83 5.38 17.39
C SER A 118 5.47 6.09 17.34
N TRP A 119 5.44 7.30 17.89
CA TRP A 119 4.27 8.17 17.90
C TRP A 119 3.90 8.61 16.48
N LYS A 120 4.84 9.09 15.66
CA LYS A 120 4.60 9.53 14.27
C LYS A 120 3.89 8.44 13.47
N ILE A 121 4.29 7.18 13.63
CA ILE A 121 3.69 6.03 12.91
C ILE A 121 2.27 5.74 13.40
N THR A 122 2.02 5.72 14.71
CA THR A 122 0.67 5.47 15.25
C THR A 122 -0.26 6.66 15.00
N HIS A 123 0.25 7.88 15.13
CA HIS A 123 -0.45 9.11 14.82
C HIS A 123 -0.86 9.22 13.34
N ALA A 124 0.03 8.84 12.41
CA ALA A 124 -0.32 8.78 10.99
C ALA A 124 -1.45 7.76 10.71
N ARG A 125 -1.53 6.67 11.48
CA ARG A 125 -2.65 5.72 11.42
C ARG A 125 -3.93 6.29 12.03
N HIS A 126 -3.83 6.97 13.17
CA HIS A 126 -4.95 7.72 13.75
C HIS A 126 -5.59 8.63 12.70
N HIS A 127 -4.82 9.54 12.09
CA HIS A 127 -5.35 10.46 11.08
C HIS A 127 -5.84 9.78 9.80
N ARG A 128 -5.39 8.56 9.49
CA ARG A 128 -5.91 7.76 8.37
C ARG A 128 -7.28 7.16 8.69
N TYR A 129 -7.50 6.76 9.94
CA TYR A 129 -8.67 5.99 10.36
C TYR A 129 -9.52 6.72 11.40
N THR A 130 -9.37 8.04 11.55
CA THR A 130 -10.07 8.83 12.58
C THR A 130 -11.56 8.51 12.61
N GLY A 131 -12.08 8.18 13.79
CA GLY A 131 -13.49 7.85 14.01
C GLY A 131 -13.90 6.46 13.50
N HIS A 132 -12.98 5.61 13.01
CA HIS A 132 -13.28 4.22 12.64
C HIS A 132 -13.22 3.32 13.87
N MET A 133 -14.34 2.68 14.23
CA MET A 133 -14.48 1.89 15.47
C MET A 133 -13.47 0.74 15.64
N GLU A 134 -12.94 0.18 14.55
CA GLU A 134 -11.98 -0.93 14.63
C GLU A 134 -10.52 -0.57 14.33
N LYS A 135 -10.27 0.48 13.52
CA LYS A 135 -8.96 0.75 12.92
C LYS A 135 -8.29 2.02 13.43
N ASP A 136 -9.05 2.91 14.05
CA ASP A 136 -8.48 4.07 14.72
C ASP A 136 -7.59 3.62 15.90
N THR A 137 -6.53 4.37 16.16
CA THR A 137 -5.54 4.07 17.19
C THR A 137 -5.72 4.91 18.46
N ALA A 138 -6.58 5.92 18.45
CA ALA A 138 -6.75 6.85 19.57
C ALA A 138 -8.22 7.07 19.92
N PHE A 139 -8.51 7.11 21.22
CA PHE A 139 -9.83 7.43 21.79
C PHE A 139 -11.02 6.61 21.26
N VAL A 140 -10.80 5.37 20.81
CA VAL A 140 -11.89 4.51 20.35
C VAL A 140 -12.83 4.16 21.50
N PRO A 141 -14.12 4.54 21.46
CA PRO A 141 -15.05 4.23 22.52
C PRO A 141 -15.42 2.74 22.50
N LEU A 142 -15.75 2.21 23.68
CA LEU A 142 -16.38 0.90 23.77
C LEU A 142 -17.83 0.99 23.28
N THR A 143 -18.30 -0.03 22.57
CA THR A 143 -19.74 -0.22 22.33
C THR A 143 -20.45 -0.52 23.66
N GLU A 144 -21.75 -0.27 23.73
CA GLU A 144 -22.56 -0.59 24.91
C GLU A 144 -22.40 -2.06 25.32
N ASP A 145 -22.46 -2.98 24.35
CA ASP A 145 -22.22 -4.41 24.55
C ASP A 145 -20.84 -4.71 25.14
N ALA A 146 -19.79 -4.09 24.59
CA ALA A 146 -18.41 -4.29 25.06
C ALA A 146 -18.23 -3.71 26.47
N PHE A 147 -18.86 -2.58 26.77
CA PHE A 147 -18.83 -1.96 28.09
C PHE A 147 -19.59 -2.79 29.13
N ALA A 148 -20.80 -3.26 28.82
CA ALA A 148 -21.57 -4.20 29.64
C ALA A 148 -20.74 -5.45 29.97
N LYS A 149 -20.16 -6.08 28.94
CA LYS A 149 -19.33 -7.28 29.11
C LYS A 149 -18.08 -7.02 29.94
N LYS A 150 -17.37 -5.91 29.73
CA LYS A 150 -16.14 -5.55 30.46
C LYS A 150 -16.42 -5.34 31.95
N ASN A 151 -17.60 -4.84 32.30
CA ASN A 151 -17.98 -4.51 33.67
C ASN A 151 -18.91 -5.55 34.32
N GLY A 152 -19.29 -6.62 33.62
CA GLY A 152 -20.20 -7.65 34.13
C GLY A 152 -21.63 -7.15 34.37
N MET A 153 -22.11 -6.22 33.53
CA MET A 153 -23.42 -5.57 33.65
C MET A 153 -24.35 -5.94 32.50
N GLN A 154 -25.66 -5.72 32.64
CA GLN A 154 -26.60 -5.76 31.51
C GLN A 154 -26.67 -4.40 30.82
N ILE A 155 -27.07 -4.37 29.54
CA ILE A 155 -27.06 -3.15 28.72
C ILE A 155 -28.09 -2.14 29.24
N GLU A 156 -29.23 -2.64 29.72
CA GLU A 156 -30.34 -1.88 30.27
C GLU A 156 -29.93 -1.06 31.52
N ASP A 157 -28.90 -1.50 32.24
CA ASP A 157 -28.37 -0.83 33.44
C ASP A 157 -27.37 0.30 33.12
N ILE A 158 -26.86 0.38 31.88
CA ILE A 158 -25.87 1.39 31.45
C ILE A 158 -26.48 2.80 31.49
N GLY A 159 -27.75 2.93 31.07
CA GLY A 159 -28.46 4.21 31.01
C GLY A 159 -28.60 4.89 32.37
N GLY A 160 -28.74 4.11 33.46
CA GLY A 160 -28.81 4.63 34.83
C GLY A 160 -27.45 5.04 35.42
N LEU A 161 -26.36 4.39 34.99
CA LEU A 161 -24.99 4.71 35.45
C LEU A 161 -24.44 6.01 34.87
N MET A 162 -24.87 6.38 33.67
CA MET A 162 -24.47 7.65 33.05
C MET A 162 -25.07 8.89 33.74
N GLN A 163 -26.13 8.71 34.55
CA GLN A 163 -26.87 9.83 35.12
C GLN A 163 -26.35 10.30 36.51
N ASP A 164 -25.63 9.47 37.29
CA ASP A 164 -25.55 9.73 38.75
C ASP A 164 -24.19 9.60 39.48
N THR A 165 -23.02 9.84 38.84
CA THR A 165 -21.77 9.92 39.63
C THR A 165 -20.79 11.03 39.21
N PRO A 166 -21.12 12.33 39.42
CA PRO A 166 -20.21 13.46 39.12
C PRO A 166 -18.80 13.29 39.70
N LEU A 167 -18.68 12.72 40.89
CA LEU A 167 -17.39 12.47 41.54
C LEU A 167 -16.57 11.37 40.84
N LYS A 168 -17.22 10.30 40.36
CA LYS A 168 -16.55 9.24 39.60
C LYS A 168 -16.13 9.74 38.23
N THR A 169 -16.96 10.53 37.56
CA THR A 169 -16.63 11.20 36.29
C THR A 169 -15.45 12.15 36.48
N LEU A 170 -15.46 12.97 37.52
CA LEU A 170 -14.34 13.85 37.85
C LEU A 170 -13.05 13.07 38.14
N ALA A 171 -13.11 12.01 38.95
CA ALA A 171 -11.96 11.16 39.24
C ALA A 171 -11.41 10.48 37.97
N HIS A 172 -12.30 9.99 37.09
CA HIS A 172 -11.91 9.42 35.81
C HIS A 172 -11.26 10.45 34.90
N LEU A 173 -11.81 11.66 34.80
CA LEU A 173 -11.22 12.75 34.02
C LEU A 173 -9.84 13.13 34.56
N ILE A 174 -9.67 13.25 35.87
CA ILE A 174 -8.35 13.54 36.48
C ILE A 174 -7.35 12.42 36.15
N ALA A 175 -7.75 11.16 36.31
CA ALA A 175 -6.89 10.02 36.00
C ALA A 175 -6.52 9.99 34.50
N HIS A 176 -7.49 10.25 33.62
CA HIS A 176 -7.31 10.31 32.18
C HIS A 176 -6.32 11.42 31.79
N GLN A 177 -6.47 12.63 32.35
CA GLN A 177 -5.60 13.77 32.05
C GLN A 177 -4.17 13.59 32.56
N LEU A 178 -3.96 12.87 33.66
CA LEU A 178 -2.63 12.69 34.25
C LEU A 178 -1.89 11.45 33.73
N PHE A 179 -2.62 10.37 33.44
CA PHE A 179 -2.05 9.04 33.17
C PHE A 179 -2.45 8.44 31.82
N GLY A 180 -3.43 9.03 31.12
CA GLY A 180 -3.96 8.47 29.87
C GLY A 180 -2.88 8.35 28.78
N TRP A 181 -2.04 9.37 28.65
CA TRP A 181 -0.94 9.38 27.68
C TRP A 181 0.12 8.30 27.97
N GLN A 182 0.54 8.17 29.22
CA GLN A 182 1.53 7.17 29.62
C GLN A 182 0.96 5.76 29.42
N LEU A 183 -0.28 5.54 29.83
CA LEU A 183 -0.97 4.26 29.61
C LEU A 183 -1.04 3.94 28.11
N TYR A 184 -1.40 4.92 27.26
CA TYR A 184 -1.40 4.74 25.82
C TYR A 184 -0.04 4.33 25.26
N LEU A 185 1.05 4.99 25.69
CA LEU A 185 2.40 4.65 25.24
C LEU A 185 2.80 3.23 25.64
N PHE A 186 2.53 2.82 26.88
CA PHE A 186 2.96 1.51 27.40
C PHE A 186 2.05 0.33 27.03
N THR A 187 0.77 0.59 26.72
CA THR A 187 -0.23 -0.49 26.59
C THR A 187 -1.13 -0.39 25.36
N TYR A 188 -1.12 0.74 24.65
CA TYR A 188 -1.95 0.95 23.45
C TYR A 188 -3.47 0.79 23.71
N GLU A 189 -3.92 0.95 24.96
CA GLU A 189 -5.28 0.63 25.44
C GLU A 189 -6.40 1.36 24.69
N THR A 190 -6.12 2.49 24.04
CA THR A 190 -7.13 3.29 23.31
C THR A 190 -7.26 2.93 21.82
N GLY A 191 -6.50 1.96 21.32
CA GLY A 191 -6.55 1.53 19.93
C GLY A 191 -7.69 0.55 19.66
N GLY A 192 -8.29 0.65 18.47
CA GLY A 192 -9.31 -0.29 18.00
C GLY A 192 -8.76 -1.71 17.82
N ALA A 193 -9.65 -2.70 17.89
CA ALA A 193 -9.28 -4.13 17.87
C ALA A 193 -8.50 -4.56 16.61
N ASN A 194 -8.73 -3.88 15.48
CA ASN A 194 -8.12 -4.15 14.17
C ASN A 194 -7.20 -3.00 13.72
N SER A 195 -6.64 -2.23 14.66
CA SER A 195 -5.77 -1.08 14.37
C SER A 195 -4.28 -1.43 14.18
N LEU A 196 -3.93 -2.69 14.39
CA LEU A 196 -2.59 -3.23 14.17
C LEU A 196 -2.36 -3.57 12.69
N PRO A 197 -1.09 -3.65 12.23
CA PRO A 197 -0.78 -4.15 10.89
C PRO A 197 -1.36 -5.55 10.65
N ASP A 198 -1.75 -5.83 9.40
CA ASP A 198 -2.36 -7.11 9.04
C ASP A 198 -1.46 -8.31 9.38
N GLY A 199 -2.05 -9.33 10.02
CA GLY A 199 -1.33 -10.52 10.49
C GLY A 199 -0.58 -10.33 11.81
N ALA A 200 -0.60 -9.13 12.41
CA ALA A 200 -0.09 -8.91 13.76
C ALA A 200 -1.04 -9.52 14.80
N ILE A 201 -0.47 -10.27 15.76
CA ILE A 201 -1.23 -10.85 16.87
C ILE A 201 -0.86 -10.06 18.13
N ALA A 202 -1.84 -9.35 18.70
CA ALA A 202 -1.68 -8.75 20.01
C ALA A 202 -1.77 -9.83 21.10
N THR A 203 -0.73 -9.94 21.91
CA THR A 203 -0.79 -10.66 23.19
C THR A 203 -0.87 -9.65 24.32
N LYS A 204 -1.58 -10.00 25.39
CA LYS A 204 -1.82 -9.08 26.50
C LYS A 204 -0.48 -8.65 27.13
N GLY A 205 -0.16 -7.35 27.07
CA GLY A 205 1.08 -6.78 27.60
C GLY A 205 2.25 -6.68 26.61
N THR A 206 2.09 -7.03 25.33
CA THR A 206 3.15 -6.89 24.29
C THR A 206 2.97 -5.68 23.37
N VAL A 207 1.96 -4.85 23.63
CA VAL A 207 1.55 -3.75 22.75
C VAL A 207 2.03 -2.43 23.35
N SER A 208 3.27 -2.04 23.03
CA SER A 208 3.93 -0.83 23.56
C SER A 208 4.65 -0.04 22.47
N HIS A 209 4.58 1.29 22.53
CA HIS A 209 5.30 2.20 21.63
C HIS A 209 6.83 2.14 21.80
N PHE A 210 7.29 1.54 22.89
CA PHE A 210 8.71 1.35 23.22
C PHE A 210 9.21 -0.06 22.88
N ASP A 211 8.42 -0.89 22.19
CA ASP A 211 8.83 -2.21 21.76
C ASP A 211 9.01 -2.24 20.23
N PRO A 212 10.26 -2.19 19.72
CA PRO A 212 10.55 -2.34 18.29
C PRO A 212 10.08 -3.67 17.70
N HIS A 213 9.94 -4.70 18.52
CA HIS A 213 9.46 -6.01 18.10
C HIS A 213 7.96 -6.20 18.32
N GLY A 214 7.31 -5.21 18.93
CA GLY A 214 5.89 -5.23 19.26
C GLY A 214 5.00 -5.28 18.02
N PRO A 215 3.75 -5.77 18.16
CA PRO A 215 2.81 -5.96 17.06
C PRO A 215 2.28 -4.63 16.50
N ILE A 216 2.59 -3.48 17.12
CA ILE A 216 2.19 -2.16 16.65
C ILE A 216 2.93 -1.79 15.35
N PHE A 217 4.15 -2.30 15.15
CA PHE A 217 5.07 -1.84 14.10
C PHE A 217 5.45 -2.96 13.13
N THR A 218 5.70 -2.60 11.87
CA THR A 218 6.21 -3.55 10.87
C THR A 218 7.71 -3.79 11.06
N ARG A 219 8.24 -4.87 10.48
CA ARG A 219 9.69 -5.19 10.55
C ARG A 219 10.59 -4.09 9.99
N LYS A 220 10.08 -3.28 9.05
CA LYS A 220 10.84 -2.17 8.43
C LYS A 220 10.92 -0.94 9.35
N GLN A 221 9.97 -0.79 10.27
CA GLN A 221 9.88 0.37 11.16
C GLN A 221 10.77 0.25 12.39
N ARG A 222 11.26 -0.95 12.72
CA ARG A 222 11.98 -1.25 13.98
C ARG A 222 13.14 -0.32 14.27
N THR A 223 13.95 0.01 13.27
CA THR A 223 15.09 0.91 13.45
C THR A 223 14.66 2.31 13.88
N ALA A 224 13.51 2.79 13.38
CA ALA A 224 12.97 4.09 13.78
C ALA A 224 12.45 4.06 15.23
N ILE A 225 11.88 2.93 15.67
CA ILE A 225 11.46 2.73 17.07
C ILE A 225 12.68 2.76 17.99
N LEU A 226 13.74 2.01 17.64
CA LEU A 226 15.00 2.03 18.38
C LEU A 226 15.59 3.44 18.48
N LEU A 227 15.56 4.24 17.40
CA LEU A 227 16.00 5.63 17.45
C LEU A 227 15.17 6.45 18.44
N SER A 228 13.85 6.27 18.46
CA SER A 228 12.98 6.95 19.43
C SER A 228 13.37 6.59 20.86
N ASP A 229 13.54 5.30 21.15
CA ASP A 229 13.92 4.81 22.48
C ASP A 229 15.30 5.35 22.90
N LEU A 230 16.26 5.42 21.98
CA LEU A 230 17.57 6.02 22.23
C LEU A 230 17.45 7.52 22.58
N GLY A 231 16.55 8.25 21.94
CA GLY A 231 16.27 9.65 22.26
C GLY A 231 15.72 9.83 23.66
N ILE A 232 14.78 8.97 24.07
CA ILE A 232 14.23 8.93 25.42
C ILE A 232 15.30 8.59 26.45
N LEU A 233 16.10 7.55 26.21
CA LEU A 233 17.18 7.15 27.12
C LEU A 233 18.24 8.23 27.27
N ALA A 234 18.59 8.92 26.18
CA ALA A 234 19.50 10.05 26.21
C ALA A 234 18.94 11.19 27.07
N MET A 235 17.66 11.54 26.89
CA MET A 235 17.03 12.60 27.69
C MET A 235 16.91 12.21 29.17
N ILE A 236 16.54 10.96 29.49
CA ILE A 236 16.55 10.46 30.87
C ILE A 236 17.96 10.59 31.48
N GLY A 237 19.00 10.24 30.74
CA GLY A 237 20.39 10.42 31.17
C GLY A 237 20.73 11.87 31.49
N ILE A 238 20.30 12.81 30.64
CA ILE A 238 20.46 14.26 30.84
C ILE A 238 19.72 14.71 32.11
N LEU A 239 18.48 14.27 32.31
CA LEU A 239 17.67 14.63 33.49
C LEU A 239 18.26 14.08 34.78
N VAL A 240 18.75 12.84 34.78
CA VAL A 240 19.43 12.23 35.94
C VAL A 240 20.71 12.99 36.26
N TYR A 241 21.52 13.31 35.24
CA TYR A 241 22.75 14.09 35.42
C TYR A 241 22.45 15.48 35.98
N ALA A 242 21.52 16.21 35.36
CA ALA A 242 21.13 17.54 35.82
C ALA A 242 20.52 17.48 37.23
N GLY A 243 19.74 16.46 37.57
CA GLY A 243 19.15 16.27 38.90
C GLY A 243 20.19 16.04 39.99
N ARG A 244 21.33 15.42 39.66
CA ARG A 244 22.49 15.32 40.57
C ARG A 244 23.18 16.66 40.79
N MET A 245 23.14 17.56 39.81
CA MET A 245 23.78 18.88 39.89
C MET A 245 22.92 19.91 40.63
N ILE A 246 21.62 19.98 40.32
CA ILE A 246 20.72 21.02 40.86
C ILE A 246 19.82 20.52 41.99
N GLY A 247 19.84 19.22 42.28
CA GLY A 247 19.04 18.58 43.33
C GLY A 247 17.70 18.04 42.83
N PHE A 248 17.25 16.96 43.48
CA PHE A 248 16.06 16.21 43.09
C PHE A 248 14.77 17.05 43.08
N PHE A 249 14.53 17.85 44.12
CA PHE A 249 13.32 18.69 44.20
C PHE A 249 13.29 19.81 43.16
N ASN A 250 14.45 20.39 42.85
CA ASN A 250 14.55 21.38 41.77
C ASN A 250 14.29 20.73 40.42
N MET A 251 14.75 19.50 40.18
CA MET A 251 14.43 18.76 38.96
C MET A 251 12.93 18.46 38.82
N ILE A 252 12.26 18.11 39.93
CA ILE A 252 10.80 17.94 39.94
C ILE A 252 10.12 19.25 39.54
N GLY A 253 10.48 20.36 40.18
CA GLY A 253 9.86 21.66 39.91
C GLY A 253 10.13 22.17 38.50
N LEU A 254 11.38 22.07 38.03
CA LEU A 254 11.82 22.62 36.75
C LEU A 254 11.36 21.81 35.55
N TYR A 255 11.27 20.48 35.68
CA TYR A 255 10.99 19.60 34.55
C TYR A 255 9.72 18.77 34.74
N LEU A 256 9.61 18.00 35.83
CA LEU A 256 8.50 17.05 35.99
C LEU A 256 7.13 17.74 36.07
N VAL A 257 7.03 18.84 36.82
CA VAL A 257 5.76 19.58 36.95
C VAL A 257 5.32 20.18 35.60
N PRO A 258 6.16 20.93 34.87
CA PRO A 258 5.81 21.37 33.51
C PRO A 258 5.49 20.23 32.55
N TYR A 259 6.25 19.13 32.60
CA TYR A 259 6.01 17.95 31.77
C TYR A 259 4.61 17.36 31.98
N LEU A 260 4.14 17.28 33.21
CA LEU A 260 2.76 16.86 33.51
C LEU A 260 1.72 17.83 32.94
N TRP A 261 2.01 19.14 32.91
CA TRP A 261 1.15 20.11 32.24
C TRP A 261 1.13 19.93 30.72
N VAL A 262 2.29 19.67 30.09
CA VAL A 262 2.36 19.36 28.65
C VAL A 262 1.48 18.15 28.33
N HIS A 263 1.56 17.10 29.15
CA HIS A 263 0.76 15.89 28.99
C HIS A 263 -0.73 16.12 29.18
N HIS A 264 -1.10 16.90 30.20
CA HIS A 264 -2.48 17.31 30.39
C HIS A 264 -3.01 18.00 29.13
N TRP A 265 -2.29 18.99 28.60
CA TRP A 265 -2.75 19.70 27.40
C TRP A 265 -2.80 18.80 26.17
N LEU A 266 -1.85 17.89 26.00
CA LEU A 266 -1.87 16.91 24.91
C LEU A 266 -3.15 16.06 24.94
N VAL A 267 -3.48 15.48 26.10
CA VAL A 267 -4.68 14.65 26.27
C VAL A 267 -5.94 15.50 26.13
N ALA A 268 -5.97 16.70 26.73
CA ALA A 268 -7.10 17.60 26.66
C ALA A 268 -7.40 18.06 25.23
N ILE A 269 -6.41 18.55 24.49
CA ILE A 269 -6.57 19.04 23.11
C ILE A 269 -7.11 17.91 22.23
N THR A 270 -6.43 16.76 22.21
CA THR A 270 -6.84 15.63 21.37
C THR A 270 -8.24 15.11 21.73
N TYR A 271 -8.54 14.98 23.03
CA TYR A 271 -9.87 14.56 23.47
C TYR A 271 -10.95 15.57 23.04
N LEU A 272 -10.68 16.86 23.19
CA LEU A 272 -11.62 17.93 22.86
C LEU A 272 -11.85 18.09 21.35
N HIS A 273 -10.84 17.76 20.53
CA HIS A 273 -10.94 17.72 19.06
C HIS A 273 -11.82 16.58 18.55
N HIS A 274 -11.70 15.40 19.15
CA HIS A 274 -12.33 14.17 18.64
C HIS A 274 -13.56 13.72 19.43
N THR A 275 -13.90 14.42 20.52
CA THR A 275 -15.05 14.05 21.36
C THR A 275 -16.07 15.19 21.44
N HIS A 276 -17.22 14.97 20.81
CA HIS A 276 -18.40 15.82 20.90
C HIS A 276 -19.68 15.00 20.65
N PRO A 277 -20.82 15.29 21.31
CA PRO A 277 -22.07 14.55 21.11
C PRO A 277 -22.56 14.51 19.65
N GLU A 278 -22.13 15.47 18.82
CA GLU A 278 -22.51 15.56 17.41
C GLU A 278 -21.50 14.90 16.45
N ILE A 279 -20.34 14.44 16.95
CA ILE A 279 -19.34 13.73 16.14
C ILE A 279 -19.49 12.22 16.35
N PRO A 280 -19.99 11.47 15.36
CA PRO A 280 -20.13 10.03 15.48
C PRO A 280 -18.79 9.31 15.26
N HIS A 281 -18.64 8.17 15.94
CA HIS A 281 -17.73 7.12 15.50
C HIS A 281 -18.50 6.18 14.55
N TYR A 282 -17.82 5.70 13.51
CA TYR A 282 -18.43 4.94 12.43
C TYR A 282 -18.02 3.47 12.48
N ALA A 283 -19.00 2.59 12.26
CA ALA A 283 -18.73 1.19 11.91
C ALA A 283 -18.02 1.11 10.55
N ALA A 284 -17.30 0.00 10.29
CA ALA A 284 -16.49 -0.17 9.09
C ALA A 284 -17.28 0.06 7.77
N SER A 285 -18.54 -0.37 7.72
CA SER A 285 -19.41 -0.20 6.56
C SER A 285 -19.89 1.24 6.31
N ALA A 286 -19.91 2.07 7.36
CA ALA A 286 -20.40 3.45 7.29
C ALA A 286 -19.26 4.49 7.22
N TRP A 287 -18.06 4.08 7.58
CA TRP A 287 -16.87 4.91 7.61
C TRP A 287 -16.36 5.21 6.21
N SER A 288 -15.85 6.43 6.03
CA SER A 288 -15.02 6.80 4.88
C SER A 288 -13.93 7.74 5.38
N PHE A 289 -12.80 7.79 4.68
CA PHE A 289 -11.71 8.71 5.03
C PHE A 289 -12.19 10.15 5.18
N LYS A 290 -13.04 10.65 4.27
CA LYS A 290 -13.60 12.01 4.33
C LYS A 290 -14.41 12.25 5.61
N LYS A 291 -15.32 11.33 5.95
CA LYS A 291 -16.15 11.43 7.17
C LYS A 291 -15.31 11.42 8.44
N GLY A 292 -14.25 10.62 8.48
CA GLY A 292 -13.32 10.58 9.60
C GLY A 292 -12.49 11.85 9.72
N ALA A 293 -11.87 12.27 8.61
CA ALA A 293 -10.99 13.43 8.56
C ALA A 293 -11.70 14.76 8.83
N LEU A 294 -12.98 14.88 8.46
CA LEU A 294 -13.83 16.04 8.76
C LEU A 294 -14.49 15.96 10.15
N GLY A 295 -14.35 14.84 10.85
CA GLY A 295 -14.96 14.59 12.16
C GLY A 295 -14.18 15.20 13.31
N THR A 296 -13.93 16.51 13.29
CA THR A 296 -13.23 17.24 14.37
C THR A 296 -13.98 18.48 14.83
N VAL A 297 -13.82 18.87 16.10
CA VAL A 297 -14.36 20.13 16.65
C VAL A 297 -13.24 21.13 16.89
N ASP A 298 -13.31 22.26 16.19
CA ASP A 298 -12.48 23.42 16.49
C ASP A 298 -12.97 24.11 17.77
N ARG A 299 -12.05 24.47 18.66
CA ARG A 299 -12.36 25.20 19.90
C ARG A 299 -11.41 26.37 20.08
N SER A 300 -11.96 27.57 20.30
CA SER A 300 -11.09 28.72 20.51
C SER A 300 -10.64 28.87 21.96
N PHE A 301 -9.31 28.87 22.15
CA PHE A 301 -8.67 29.11 23.45
C PHE A 301 -8.12 30.54 23.56
N GLY A 302 -8.58 31.43 22.68
CA GLY A 302 -8.18 32.83 22.65
C GLY A 302 -6.67 32.99 22.47
N PHE A 303 -6.06 33.83 23.31
CA PHE A 303 -4.62 34.10 23.24
C PHE A 303 -3.76 32.84 23.47
N ILE A 304 -4.20 31.93 24.34
CA ILE A 304 -3.42 30.71 24.64
C ILE A 304 -3.38 29.80 23.41
N GLY A 305 -4.54 29.55 22.80
CA GLY A 305 -4.66 28.73 21.58
C GLY A 305 -3.78 29.28 20.45
N ARG A 306 -3.93 30.58 20.18
CA ARG A 306 -3.23 31.25 19.08
C ARG A 306 -1.73 31.38 19.29
N HIS A 307 -1.31 31.80 20.48
CA HIS A 307 0.10 32.15 20.71
C HIS A 307 0.94 30.95 21.12
N PHE A 308 0.47 30.16 22.09
CA PHE A 308 1.23 29.05 22.65
C PHE A 308 0.92 27.72 21.98
N PHE A 309 -0.33 27.47 21.58
CA PHE A 309 -0.72 26.21 20.93
C PHE A 309 -0.71 26.29 19.40
N HIS A 310 -0.14 27.35 18.82
CA HIS A 310 0.02 27.51 17.37
C HIS A 310 -1.29 27.23 16.59
N ASP A 311 -2.42 27.67 17.14
CA ASP A 311 -3.76 27.50 16.60
C ASP A 311 -4.20 26.03 16.37
N ILE A 312 -3.49 25.02 16.89
CA ILE A 312 -3.87 23.60 16.66
C ILE A 312 -5.29 23.29 17.14
N ILE A 313 -5.71 23.95 18.22
CA ILE A 313 -7.04 23.74 18.81
C ILE A 313 -8.15 24.52 18.07
N ASP A 314 -7.80 25.67 17.53
CA ASP A 314 -8.69 26.55 16.75
C ASP A 314 -8.84 26.05 15.30
N HIS A 315 -7.83 25.36 14.78
CA HIS A 315 -7.75 24.85 13.42
C HIS A 315 -7.15 23.44 13.46
N HIS A 316 -8.00 22.42 13.63
CA HIS A 316 -7.54 21.05 13.42
C HIS A 316 -7.31 20.83 11.92
N VAL A 317 -6.08 21.07 11.47
CA VAL A 317 -5.72 21.00 10.05
C VAL A 317 -5.93 19.56 9.57
N ILE A 318 -6.66 19.43 8.46
CA ILE A 318 -6.75 18.18 7.71
C ILE A 318 -5.40 17.96 6.99
N THR A 319 -4.35 17.63 7.73
CA THR A 319 -2.99 17.40 7.21
C THR A 319 -2.92 16.17 6.31
N THR A 320 -3.96 15.31 6.33
CA THR A 320 -4.07 14.10 5.52
C THR A 320 -4.64 14.31 4.12
N MET A 321 -4.99 15.53 3.71
CA MET A 321 -5.55 15.82 2.37
C MET A 321 -4.52 16.30 1.33
N GLU A 322 -3.22 16.22 1.59
CA GLU A 322 -2.21 16.42 0.53
C GLU A 322 -2.13 15.20 -0.41
N SER A 323 -3.11 15.04 -1.29
CA SER A 323 -2.89 14.28 -2.53
C SER A 323 -1.87 15.02 -3.40
N PRO A 324 -0.97 14.32 -4.11
CA PRO A 324 -0.02 14.97 -5.01
C PRO A 324 -0.76 15.75 -6.10
N THR A 325 -0.22 16.89 -6.50
CA THR A 325 -0.69 17.71 -7.62
C THR A 325 -0.56 16.98 -8.95
N ASN A 326 -1.29 17.40 -9.99
CA ASN A 326 -1.14 16.78 -11.31
C ASN A 326 0.31 16.89 -11.82
N THR A 327 1.02 17.98 -11.54
CA THR A 327 2.44 18.12 -11.87
C THR A 327 3.32 17.11 -11.13
N GLU A 328 3.09 16.88 -9.83
CA GLU A 328 3.80 15.85 -9.06
C GLU A 328 3.49 14.44 -9.60
N ILE A 329 2.22 14.16 -9.94
CA ILE A 329 1.81 12.87 -10.54
C ILE A 329 2.50 12.67 -11.89
N LEU A 330 2.48 13.67 -12.77
CA LEU A 330 3.17 13.61 -14.07
C LEU A 330 4.68 13.42 -13.89
N SER A 331 5.29 14.05 -12.89
CA SER A 331 6.70 13.85 -12.56
C SER A 331 6.98 12.42 -12.06
N ILE A 332 6.09 11.82 -11.28
CA ILE A 332 6.23 10.43 -10.82
C ILE A 332 6.12 9.48 -12.02
N PHE A 333 5.03 9.57 -12.78
CA PHE A 333 4.74 8.63 -13.88
C PHE A 333 5.62 8.84 -15.11
N GLY A 334 6.09 10.07 -15.35
CA GLY A 334 7.05 10.38 -16.43
C GLY A 334 8.38 9.65 -16.29
N LYS A 335 8.76 9.23 -15.07
CA LYS A 335 9.97 8.40 -14.87
C LYS A 335 9.88 7.05 -15.58
N LEU A 336 8.68 6.55 -15.87
CA LEU A 336 8.50 5.27 -16.59
C LEU A 336 8.91 5.33 -18.06
N SER A 337 9.08 6.53 -18.64
CA SER A 337 9.65 6.67 -19.99
C SER A 337 11.18 6.69 -20.00
N GLU A 338 11.84 6.87 -18.85
CA GLU A 338 13.28 7.00 -18.72
C GLU A 338 13.96 5.64 -18.44
N THR A 339 13.82 4.70 -19.36
CA THR A 339 14.29 3.31 -19.16
C THR A 339 15.80 3.17 -19.33
N PRO A 340 16.51 2.33 -18.55
CA PRO A 340 16.00 1.43 -17.50
C PRO A 340 16.06 2.03 -16.07
N SER A 341 16.76 3.14 -15.85
CA SER A 341 16.95 3.73 -14.51
C SER A 341 15.68 4.33 -13.89
N GLY A 342 14.76 4.80 -14.73
CA GLY A 342 13.54 5.47 -14.33
C GLY A 342 12.56 4.58 -13.56
N TYR A 343 12.63 3.25 -13.72
CA TYR A 343 11.79 2.32 -12.95
C TYR A 343 12.08 2.44 -11.45
N PHE A 344 13.35 2.47 -11.04
CA PHE A 344 13.72 2.58 -9.63
C PHE A 344 13.19 3.90 -9.04
N ALA A 345 13.38 5.00 -9.78
CA ALA A 345 12.91 6.31 -9.38
C ALA A 345 11.37 6.39 -9.31
N PHE A 346 10.64 5.64 -10.15
CA PHE A 346 9.19 5.49 -10.06
C PHE A 346 8.81 4.70 -8.78
N PHE A 347 9.38 3.51 -8.59
CA PHE A 347 9.04 2.62 -7.47
C PHE A 347 9.46 3.15 -6.08
N ASP A 348 10.37 4.13 -6.02
CA ASP A 348 10.65 4.90 -4.79
C ASP A 348 9.43 5.71 -4.32
N ASN A 349 8.53 6.08 -5.24
CA ASN A 349 7.27 6.78 -4.98
C ASN A 349 6.10 5.82 -4.73
N VAL A 350 6.35 4.52 -4.70
CA VAL A 350 5.36 3.49 -4.34
C VAL A 350 5.62 3.05 -2.90
N ASP A 351 4.56 3.02 -2.09
CA ASP A 351 4.59 2.53 -0.72
C ASP A 351 5.03 1.07 -0.70
N ASP A 352 5.76 0.68 0.34
CA ASP A 352 6.25 -0.68 0.49
C ASP A 352 5.12 -1.67 0.74
N ASP A 353 4.05 -1.23 1.40
CA ASP A 353 2.85 -2.01 1.74
C ASP A 353 1.70 -1.69 0.75
N VAL A 354 2.04 -1.34 -0.49
CA VAL A 354 1.06 -1.06 -1.56
C VAL A 354 0.16 -2.27 -1.82
N GLU A 355 -1.14 -2.05 -1.92
CA GLU A 355 -2.06 -3.03 -2.50
C GLU A 355 -2.14 -2.79 -4.01
N TRP A 356 -1.61 -3.73 -4.79
CA TRP A 356 -1.60 -3.66 -6.25
C TRP A 356 -2.54 -4.71 -6.81
N GLU A 357 -3.56 -4.30 -7.53
CA GLU A 357 -4.52 -5.16 -8.20
C GLU A 357 -4.34 -5.02 -9.71
N ILE A 358 -4.11 -6.13 -10.42
CA ILE A 358 -4.37 -6.18 -11.87
C ILE A 358 -5.75 -6.80 -12.02
N THR A 359 -6.69 -6.00 -12.51
CA THR A 359 -8.10 -6.37 -12.56
C THR A 359 -8.38 -7.31 -13.72
N GLY A 360 -9.28 -8.27 -13.54
CA GLY A 360 -9.74 -9.16 -14.59
C GLY A 360 -9.81 -10.63 -14.15
N GLN A 361 -10.04 -11.51 -15.11
CA GLN A 361 -10.03 -12.97 -14.95
C GLN A 361 -9.06 -13.61 -15.95
N ASN A 362 -7.88 -13.01 -16.09
CA ASN A 362 -6.84 -13.45 -17.04
C ASN A 362 -5.59 -13.93 -16.29
N ALA A 363 -4.63 -14.52 -17.00
CA ALA A 363 -3.43 -15.09 -16.40
C ALA A 363 -2.52 -14.06 -15.68
N LEU A 364 -2.70 -12.76 -15.96
CA LEU A 364 -1.97 -11.65 -15.36
C LEU A 364 -2.77 -10.97 -14.22
N SER A 365 -4.03 -11.38 -13.99
CA SER A 365 -4.88 -10.80 -12.95
C SER A 365 -4.48 -11.30 -11.57
N GLY A 366 -4.56 -10.44 -10.57
CA GLY A 366 -4.17 -10.79 -9.21
C GLY A 366 -4.17 -9.59 -8.27
N LEU A 367 -4.03 -9.88 -6.98
CA LEU A 367 -3.89 -8.89 -5.91
C LEU A 367 -2.61 -9.19 -5.14
N TRP A 368 -1.71 -8.21 -5.10
CA TRP A 368 -0.44 -8.25 -4.36
C TRP A 368 -0.50 -7.21 -3.25
N ARG A 369 0.00 -7.57 -2.06
CA ARG A 369 -0.16 -6.74 -0.84
C ARG A 369 1.13 -6.04 -0.42
N SER A 370 2.16 -6.12 -1.24
CA SER A 370 3.38 -5.34 -1.05
C SER A 370 4.09 -5.05 -2.37
N LYS A 371 4.90 -3.99 -2.38
CA LYS A 371 5.72 -3.62 -3.53
C LYS A 371 6.70 -4.73 -3.90
N ALA A 372 7.34 -5.35 -2.91
CA ALA A 372 8.30 -6.41 -3.15
C ALA A 372 7.65 -7.64 -3.81
N GLU A 373 6.45 -8.01 -3.34
CA GLU A 373 5.68 -9.12 -3.91
C GLU A 373 5.32 -8.84 -5.37
N PHE A 374 4.73 -7.67 -5.65
CA PHE A 374 4.39 -7.25 -7.02
C PHE A 374 5.63 -7.22 -7.94
N MET A 375 6.73 -6.63 -7.47
CA MET A 375 7.96 -6.53 -8.24
C MET A 375 8.52 -7.90 -8.64
N ASN A 376 8.55 -8.84 -7.70
CA ASN A 376 9.12 -10.17 -7.92
C ASN A 376 8.22 -11.09 -8.75
N THR A 377 6.90 -10.96 -8.63
CA THR A 377 5.93 -11.89 -9.24
C THR A 377 5.37 -11.40 -10.56
N VAL A 378 5.39 -10.08 -10.81
CA VAL A 378 4.81 -9.47 -12.02
C VAL A 378 5.85 -8.68 -12.79
N TRP A 379 6.42 -7.63 -12.18
CA TRP A 379 7.23 -6.64 -12.91
C TRP A 379 8.53 -7.23 -13.48
N LEU A 380 9.34 -7.88 -12.65
CA LEU A 380 10.60 -8.50 -13.08
C LEU A 380 10.39 -9.64 -14.09
N PRO A 381 9.40 -10.54 -13.93
CA PRO A 381 9.05 -11.49 -14.97
C PRO A 381 8.70 -10.86 -16.33
N ILE A 382 7.95 -9.75 -16.36
CA ILE A 382 7.64 -9.05 -17.61
C ILE A 382 8.92 -8.47 -18.23
N ILE A 383 9.80 -7.84 -17.44
CA ILE A 383 11.09 -7.32 -17.93
C ILE A 383 11.91 -8.42 -18.62
N ASN A 384 11.91 -9.65 -18.12
CA ASN A 384 12.65 -10.76 -18.72
C ASN A 384 12.11 -11.18 -20.11
N LEU A 385 10.84 -10.90 -20.41
CA LEU A 385 10.21 -11.20 -21.69
C LEU A 385 10.44 -10.11 -22.75
N ILE A 386 10.78 -8.90 -22.32
CA ILE A 386 10.94 -7.73 -23.17
C ILE A 386 12.41 -7.54 -23.55
N SER A 387 12.67 -7.01 -24.75
CA SER A 387 14.02 -6.65 -25.21
C SER A 387 14.58 -5.44 -24.46
N GLU A 388 15.90 -5.29 -24.40
CA GLU A 388 16.54 -4.07 -23.86
C GLU A 388 16.00 -2.80 -24.55
N PRO A 389 15.79 -1.67 -23.81
CA PRO A 389 16.04 -1.43 -22.39
C PRO A 389 14.89 -1.82 -21.43
N GLY A 390 13.93 -2.62 -21.88
CA GLY A 390 12.68 -2.93 -21.15
C GLY A 390 11.47 -2.11 -21.64
N PRO A 391 10.32 -2.22 -20.97
CA PRO A 391 9.10 -1.53 -21.39
C PRO A 391 9.15 -0.02 -21.12
N VAL A 392 9.07 0.78 -22.18
CA VAL A 392 8.96 2.25 -22.08
C VAL A 392 7.49 2.61 -21.95
N LEU A 393 7.07 3.19 -20.82
CA LEU A 393 5.69 3.66 -20.64
C LEU A 393 5.61 5.18 -20.63
N GLU A 394 4.73 5.73 -21.45
CA GLU A 394 4.44 7.16 -21.53
C GLU A 394 3.03 7.47 -21.03
N VAL A 395 2.87 8.61 -20.35
CA VAL A 395 1.55 9.16 -20.03
C VAL A 395 0.90 9.63 -21.33
N VAL A 396 -0.31 9.14 -21.62
CA VAL A 396 -1.00 9.39 -22.90
C VAL A 396 -1.31 10.87 -23.08
N SER A 397 -1.81 11.54 -22.04
CA SER A 397 -2.02 12.98 -22.01
C SER A 397 -1.97 13.51 -20.57
N PRO A 398 -1.38 14.68 -20.30
CA PRO A 398 -1.52 15.36 -19.02
C PRO A 398 -2.98 15.58 -18.58
N GLU A 399 -3.89 15.67 -19.55
CA GLU A 399 -5.33 15.89 -19.36
C GLU A 399 -6.07 14.60 -19.00
N SER A 400 -5.46 13.42 -19.18
CA SER A 400 -6.08 12.14 -18.83
C SER A 400 -6.04 11.83 -17.33
N ILE A 401 -5.38 12.69 -16.52
CA ILE A 401 -5.39 12.57 -15.06
C ILE A 401 -6.77 12.98 -14.53
N MET A 402 -7.57 11.97 -14.17
CA MET A 402 -8.90 12.17 -13.59
C MET A 402 -8.89 11.74 -12.13
N ARG A 403 -9.59 12.49 -11.28
CA ARG A 403 -9.77 12.16 -9.86
C ARG A 403 -11.23 11.90 -9.58
N ASN A 404 -11.49 10.88 -8.78
CA ASN A 404 -12.84 10.60 -8.29
C ASN A 404 -13.01 11.07 -6.84
N GLU A 405 -14.26 11.09 -6.40
CA GLU A 405 -14.65 11.57 -5.07
C GLU A 405 -14.11 10.73 -3.91
N ASP A 406 -13.66 9.50 -4.21
CA ASP A 406 -13.10 8.52 -3.27
C ASP A 406 -11.57 8.64 -3.14
N GLY A 407 -10.95 9.61 -3.82
CA GLY A 407 -9.51 9.87 -3.78
C GLY A 407 -8.68 8.99 -4.71
N TRP A 408 -9.29 8.26 -5.65
CA TRP A 408 -8.56 7.58 -6.72
C TRP A 408 -8.17 8.58 -7.81
N THR A 409 -6.95 8.45 -8.30
CA THR A 409 -6.45 9.15 -9.48
C THR A 409 -6.26 8.15 -10.62
N ALA A 410 -7.04 8.28 -11.68
CA ALA A 410 -6.89 7.52 -12.92
C ALA A 410 -5.85 8.19 -13.82
N ILE A 411 -4.96 7.38 -14.38
CA ILE A 411 -3.86 7.83 -15.25
C ILE A 411 -3.75 6.84 -16.40
N GLU A 412 -3.78 7.37 -17.63
CA GLU A 412 -3.61 6.57 -18.84
C GLU A 412 -2.14 6.50 -19.24
N LEU A 413 -1.65 5.29 -19.46
CA LEU A 413 -0.30 5.01 -19.91
C LEU A 413 -0.34 4.17 -21.18
N LYS A 414 0.67 4.31 -22.03
CA LYS A 414 0.88 3.43 -23.18
C LYS A 414 2.32 2.99 -23.26
N THR A 415 2.57 1.80 -23.78
CA THR A 415 3.92 1.38 -24.13
C THR A 415 4.35 2.00 -25.46
N VAL A 416 5.61 2.41 -25.57
CA VAL A 416 6.15 2.98 -26.80
C VAL A 416 7.37 2.18 -27.25
N GLY A 417 7.36 1.71 -28.50
CA GLY A 417 8.49 1.00 -29.11
C GLY A 417 8.90 -0.30 -28.40
N THR A 418 8.09 -0.81 -27.47
CA THR A 418 8.41 -1.95 -26.63
C THR A 418 8.25 -3.25 -27.41
N ARG A 419 9.24 -4.14 -27.35
CA ARG A 419 9.26 -5.39 -28.14
C ARG A 419 9.64 -6.61 -27.32
N THR A 420 9.17 -7.79 -27.73
CA THR A 420 9.56 -9.05 -27.09
C THR A 420 10.97 -9.49 -27.48
N LYS A 421 11.62 -10.29 -26.63
CA LYS A 421 13.04 -10.63 -26.74
C LYS A 421 13.39 -11.56 -27.90
N LEU A 422 12.66 -12.67 -28.06
CA LEU A 422 12.91 -13.70 -29.07
C LEU A 422 12.11 -13.48 -30.36
N GLY A 423 10.90 -12.95 -30.24
CA GLY A 423 10.01 -12.73 -31.39
C GLY A 423 10.12 -11.35 -32.03
N ASN A 424 10.76 -10.39 -31.37
CA ASN A 424 10.78 -8.97 -31.74
C ASN A 424 9.38 -8.39 -32.02
N ARG A 425 8.34 -9.00 -31.42
CA ARG A 425 6.94 -8.63 -31.64
C ARG A 425 6.68 -7.34 -30.88
N LEU A 426 5.95 -6.42 -31.51
CA LEU A 426 5.55 -5.20 -30.85
C LEU A 426 4.59 -5.55 -29.69
N TYR A 427 4.94 -5.08 -28.49
CA TYR A 427 4.08 -5.09 -27.33
C TYR A 427 3.46 -3.70 -27.21
N ASP A 428 2.34 -3.53 -27.90
CA ASP A 428 1.58 -2.28 -27.90
C ASP A 428 0.41 -2.41 -26.92
N GLN A 429 0.54 -1.75 -25.78
CA GLN A 429 -0.37 -1.84 -24.67
C GLN A 429 -0.80 -0.49 -24.17
N HIS A 430 -2.08 -0.43 -23.84
CA HIS A 430 -2.71 0.71 -23.19
C HIS A 430 -3.16 0.29 -21.80
N TYR A 431 -2.77 1.09 -20.82
CA TYR A 431 -3.06 0.88 -19.42
C TYR A 431 -3.90 2.05 -18.92
N CYS A 432 -4.85 1.75 -18.03
CA CYS A 432 -5.42 2.75 -17.15
C CYS A 432 -5.13 2.33 -15.71
N TRP A 433 -4.35 3.12 -14.99
CA TRP A 433 -4.03 2.83 -13.59
C TRP A 433 -4.80 3.80 -12.71
N HIS A 434 -5.60 3.24 -11.80
CA HIS A 434 -6.20 4.01 -10.73
C HIS A 434 -5.30 3.89 -9.51
N CYS A 435 -4.84 5.02 -8.97
CA CYS A 435 -3.92 5.05 -7.85
C CYS A 435 -4.49 5.85 -6.67
N LYS A 436 -4.25 5.38 -5.44
CA LYS A 436 -4.42 6.18 -4.22
C LYS A 436 -3.08 6.54 -3.63
N PHE A 437 -2.95 7.77 -3.16
CA PHE A 437 -1.75 8.26 -2.52
C PHE A 437 -1.96 8.36 -1.01
N ASN A 438 -0.95 7.96 -0.23
CA ASN A 438 -0.95 8.11 1.21
C ASN A 438 -0.54 9.55 1.62
N SER A 439 -0.53 9.82 2.92
CA SER A 439 -0.10 11.10 3.49
C SER A 439 1.36 11.48 3.20
N ALA A 440 2.21 10.51 2.86
CA ALA A 440 3.58 10.73 2.40
C ALA A 440 3.68 10.95 0.88
N LYS A 441 2.55 11.15 0.19
CA LYS A 441 2.41 11.28 -1.28
C LYS A 441 2.93 10.08 -2.07
N LYS A 442 3.05 8.91 -1.43
CA LYS A 442 3.42 7.65 -2.11
C LYS A 442 2.17 6.90 -2.57
N ILE A 443 2.29 6.19 -3.69
CA ILE A 443 1.25 5.31 -4.22
C ILE A 443 1.05 4.15 -3.24
N SER A 444 -0.14 4.07 -2.65
CA SER A 444 -0.50 3.12 -1.58
C SER A 444 -1.52 2.08 -2.02
N GLN A 445 -2.30 2.35 -3.06
CA GLN A 445 -3.12 1.36 -3.74
C GLN A 445 -3.09 1.61 -5.24
N VAL A 446 -3.12 0.52 -6.03
CA VAL A 446 -3.19 0.56 -7.49
C VAL A 446 -4.24 -0.43 -7.98
N ARG A 447 -5.10 0.00 -8.90
CA ARG A 447 -5.90 -0.88 -9.75
C ARG A 447 -5.49 -0.65 -11.19
N ALA A 448 -4.83 -1.63 -11.77
CA ALA A 448 -4.32 -1.61 -13.13
C ALA A 448 -5.29 -2.32 -14.06
N PHE A 449 -5.86 -1.56 -15.00
CA PHE A 449 -6.62 -2.05 -16.13
C PHE A 449 -5.70 -2.17 -17.34
N ILE A 450 -5.78 -3.30 -18.04
CA ILE A 450 -4.94 -3.63 -19.19
C ILE A 450 -5.79 -4.24 -20.30
N ASP A 451 -5.35 -4.14 -21.56
CA ASP A 451 -5.89 -4.99 -22.61
C ASP A 451 -5.34 -6.42 -22.40
N SER A 452 -6.12 -7.25 -21.71
CA SER A 452 -5.72 -8.62 -21.41
C SER A 452 -5.47 -9.46 -22.66
N SER A 453 -6.18 -9.19 -23.76
CA SER A 453 -6.05 -9.96 -25.00
C SER A 453 -4.67 -9.75 -25.64
N THR A 454 -4.25 -8.49 -25.75
CA THR A 454 -2.94 -8.14 -26.29
C THR A 454 -1.81 -8.58 -25.35
N ALA A 455 -2.02 -8.47 -24.03
CA ALA A 455 -1.01 -8.84 -23.04
C ALA A 455 -0.76 -10.35 -23.04
N GLU A 456 -1.82 -11.14 -23.02
CA GLU A 456 -1.70 -12.60 -23.09
C GLU A 456 -1.15 -13.07 -24.44
N ALA A 457 -1.63 -12.52 -25.56
CA ALA A 457 -1.19 -12.94 -26.89
C ALA A 457 0.30 -12.66 -27.16
N VAL A 458 0.89 -11.68 -26.49
CA VAL A 458 2.29 -11.27 -26.69
C VAL A 458 3.20 -11.79 -25.58
N LEU A 459 2.87 -11.55 -24.31
CA LEU A 459 3.73 -11.93 -23.18
C LEU A 459 3.67 -13.42 -22.86
N SER A 460 2.48 -14.04 -22.87
CA SER A 460 2.37 -15.48 -22.60
C SER A 460 3.04 -16.28 -23.72
N ASP A 461 2.80 -15.90 -24.99
CA ASP A 461 3.48 -16.50 -26.15
C ASP A 461 5.01 -16.41 -26.03
N GLU A 462 5.55 -15.22 -25.76
CA GLU A 462 7.00 -15.03 -25.55
C GLU A 462 7.53 -15.88 -24.38
N LYS A 463 6.82 -15.93 -23.25
CA LYS A 463 7.19 -16.75 -22.09
C LYS A 463 7.30 -18.22 -22.47
N PHE A 464 6.33 -18.75 -23.21
CA PHE A 464 6.33 -20.14 -23.63
C PHE A 464 7.43 -20.42 -24.66
N ARG A 465 7.72 -19.49 -25.58
CA ARG A 465 8.85 -19.60 -26.51
C ARG A 465 10.20 -19.63 -25.80
N GLN A 466 10.40 -18.76 -24.81
CA GLN A 466 11.62 -18.76 -23.98
C GLN A 466 11.73 -20.07 -23.19
N GLN A 467 10.65 -20.55 -22.58
CA GLN A 467 10.63 -21.85 -21.90
C GLN A 467 10.97 -23.01 -22.85
N ALA A 468 10.45 -22.99 -24.07
CA ALA A 468 10.75 -24.01 -25.07
C ALA A 468 12.25 -24.06 -25.43
N GLN A 469 12.94 -22.92 -25.47
CA GLN A 469 14.39 -22.88 -25.70
C GLN A 469 15.20 -23.47 -24.55
N THR A 470 14.65 -23.50 -23.33
CA THR A 470 15.33 -24.10 -22.16
C THR A 470 15.16 -25.61 -22.05
N LEU A 471 14.24 -26.21 -22.84
CA LEU A 471 14.02 -27.66 -22.84
C LEU A 471 15.21 -28.38 -23.46
N ARG A 472 15.85 -29.27 -22.69
CA ARG A 472 16.94 -30.10 -23.20
C ARG A 472 16.38 -31.40 -23.79
N PRO A 473 17.01 -31.97 -24.84
CA PRO A 473 16.58 -33.25 -25.44
C PRO A 473 16.45 -34.42 -24.45
N ASN A 474 17.16 -34.35 -23.31
CA ASN A 474 17.26 -35.40 -22.30
C ASN A 474 16.52 -35.09 -20.99
N ASP A 475 15.70 -34.03 -20.89
CA ASP A 475 14.92 -33.78 -19.68
C ASP A 475 13.97 -34.97 -19.41
N GLU A 476 14.00 -35.57 -18.22
CA GLU A 476 13.15 -36.71 -17.84
C GLU A 476 11.67 -36.38 -18.05
N MET A 477 11.01 -37.19 -18.88
CA MET A 477 9.63 -36.98 -19.29
C MET A 477 8.70 -37.89 -18.50
N THR A 478 7.62 -37.33 -17.96
CA THR A 478 6.62 -38.06 -17.18
C THR A 478 5.95 -39.15 -18.00
N ILE A 479 6.08 -40.40 -17.56
CA ILE A 479 5.31 -41.55 -18.06
C ILE A 479 3.84 -41.29 -17.68
N GLY A 480 3.02 -40.79 -18.62
CA GLY A 480 1.60 -40.50 -18.35
C GLY A 480 0.92 -39.38 -19.16
N GLY A 481 1.61 -38.75 -20.13
CA GLY A 481 1.08 -37.61 -20.89
C GLY A 481 1.53 -36.26 -20.33
N PRO A 482 1.07 -35.12 -20.90
CA PRO A 482 1.48 -33.80 -20.41
C PRO A 482 0.92 -33.54 -19.01
N SER A 483 1.64 -32.76 -18.22
CA SER A 483 1.09 -32.21 -16.98
C SER A 483 0.05 -31.13 -17.30
N TYR A 484 -1.00 -31.09 -16.48
CA TYR A 484 -2.08 -30.10 -16.56
C TYR A 484 -2.02 -29.19 -15.32
N PRO A 485 -2.48 -27.94 -15.40
CA PRO A 485 -2.44 -27.01 -14.27
C PRO A 485 -3.49 -27.36 -13.21
N ASP A 486 -3.28 -26.88 -11.98
CA ASP A 486 -4.21 -27.00 -10.85
C ASP A 486 -5.37 -25.99 -10.92
N ILE A 487 -5.90 -25.76 -12.13
CA ILE A 487 -7.11 -24.94 -12.37
C ILE A 487 -8.13 -25.76 -13.16
N PRO A 488 -9.44 -25.42 -13.11
CA PRO A 488 -10.44 -26.11 -13.92
C PRO A 488 -10.03 -26.15 -15.40
N PHE A 489 -9.99 -27.36 -15.96
CA PHE A 489 -9.60 -27.61 -17.34
C PHE A 489 -10.63 -28.52 -18.01
N ASP A 490 -11.03 -28.18 -19.23
CA ASP A 490 -12.09 -28.87 -19.95
C ASP A 490 -11.71 -30.33 -20.25
N PRO A 491 -12.46 -31.33 -19.73
CA PRO A 491 -12.17 -32.74 -19.95
C PRO A 491 -12.20 -33.14 -21.44
N MET A 492 -13.02 -32.47 -22.26
CA MET A 492 -13.09 -32.76 -23.70
C MET A 492 -11.84 -32.29 -24.43
N VAL A 493 -11.30 -31.12 -24.06
CA VAL A 493 -10.02 -30.62 -24.59
C VAL A 493 -8.87 -31.51 -24.15
N LYS A 494 -8.87 -31.96 -22.88
CA LYS A 494 -7.87 -32.89 -22.35
C LYS A 494 -7.82 -34.19 -23.15
N ARG A 495 -8.99 -34.76 -23.44
CA ARG A 495 -9.12 -35.96 -24.28
C ARG A 495 -8.66 -35.71 -25.71
N PHE A 496 -9.10 -34.59 -26.31
CA PHE A 496 -8.69 -34.20 -27.66
C PHE A 496 -7.17 -34.13 -27.78
N LEU A 497 -6.47 -33.50 -26.82
CA LEU A 497 -5.01 -33.39 -26.86
C LEU A 497 -4.29 -34.74 -26.79
N SER A 498 -4.79 -35.68 -25.99
CA SER A 498 -4.25 -37.03 -25.93
C SER A 498 -4.41 -37.79 -27.25
N GLU A 499 -5.53 -37.61 -27.95
CA GLU A 499 -5.81 -38.28 -29.23
C GLU A 499 -5.11 -37.60 -30.42
N PHE A 500 -5.09 -36.26 -30.44
CA PHE A 500 -4.55 -35.45 -31.54
C PHE A 500 -3.06 -35.74 -31.80
N TYR A 501 -2.25 -35.87 -30.76
CA TYR A 501 -0.82 -36.17 -30.95
C TYR A 501 -0.55 -37.63 -31.34
N LEU A 502 -1.47 -38.56 -31.08
CA LEU A 502 -1.36 -39.92 -31.64
C LEU A 502 -1.64 -39.89 -33.15
N LEU A 503 -2.66 -39.15 -33.57
CA LEU A 503 -2.98 -38.94 -34.99
C LEU A 503 -1.85 -38.17 -35.72
N THR A 504 -1.20 -37.22 -35.06
CA THR A 504 -0.08 -36.47 -35.65
C THR A 504 1.17 -37.33 -35.86
N ASP A 505 1.32 -38.43 -35.14
CA ASP A 505 2.47 -39.35 -35.25
C ASP A 505 2.21 -40.50 -36.24
N ALA A 506 0.96 -40.73 -36.63
CA ALA A 506 0.60 -41.78 -37.55
C ALA A 506 0.49 -41.27 -39.02
N PRO A 507 1.34 -41.74 -39.95
CA PRO A 507 1.29 -41.30 -41.35
C PRO A 507 0.04 -41.78 -42.10
N SER A 508 -0.55 -42.91 -41.67
CA SER A 508 -1.79 -43.46 -42.25
C SER A 508 -3.04 -42.66 -41.89
N GLU A 509 -3.00 -41.84 -40.84
CA GLU A 509 -4.18 -41.19 -40.24
C GLU A 509 -4.40 -39.76 -40.77
N THR A 510 -4.05 -39.51 -42.04
CA THR A 510 -4.10 -38.15 -42.60
C THR A 510 -5.50 -37.55 -42.57
N GLU A 511 -6.54 -38.30 -42.93
CA GLU A 511 -7.91 -37.79 -42.90
C GLU A 511 -8.40 -37.55 -41.47
N ASN A 512 -8.14 -38.48 -40.55
CA ASN A 512 -8.51 -38.32 -39.14
C ASN A 512 -7.81 -37.12 -38.49
N TYR A 513 -6.56 -36.84 -38.86
CA TYR A 513 -5.84 -35.63 -38.45
C TYR A 513 -6.48 -34.36 -38.99
N VAL A 514 -6.88 -34.33 -40.27
CA VAL A 514 -7.52 -33.17 -40.91
C VAL A 514 -8.92 -32.91 -40.30
N GLU A 515 -9.63 -33.96 -39.91
CA GLU A 515 -10.93 -33.84 -39.23
C GLU A 515 -10.86 -33.22 -37.83
N CYS A 516 -9.67 -33.15 -37.21
CA CYS A 516 -9.47 -32.45 -35.96
C CYS A 516 -9.58 -30.92 -36.10
N PHE A 517 -9.58 -30.38 -37.33
CA PHE A 517 -9.63 -28.95 -37.61
C PHE A 517 -11.02 -28.50 -38.07
N THR A 518 -11.38 -27.25 -37.80
CA THR A 518 -12.57 -26.63 -38.43
C THR A 518 -12.36 -26.52 -39.95
N PRO A 519 -13.43 -26.41 -40.77
CA PRO A 519 -13.29 -26.28 -42.23
C PRO A 519 -12.39 -25.13 -42.67
N GLU A 520 -12.41 -24.02 -41.92
CA GLU A 520 -11.67 -22.77 -42.19
C GLU A 520 -10.45 -22.58 -41.26
N ALA A 521 -9.96 -23.66 -40.64
CA ALA A 521 -8.91 -23.55 -39.64
C ALA A 521 -7.62 -22.95 -40.20
N SER A 522 -6.92 -22.18 -39.36
CA SER A 522 -5.64 -21.56 -39.69
C SER A 522 -4.48 -22.26 -38.98
N VAL A 523 -3.54 -22.81 -39.77
CA VAL A 523 -2.34 -23.47 -39.26
C VAL A 523 -1.08 -22.66 -39.58
N PHE A 524 -0.25 -22.42 -38.57
CA PHE A 524 1.01 -21.68 -38.71
C PHE A 524 2.16 -22.55 -38.21
N ILE A 525 3.17 -22.79 -39.03
CA ILE A 525 4.37 -23.56 -38.64
C ILE A 525 5.60 -22.85 -39.19
N GLY A 526 6.43 -22.30 -38.30
CA GLY A 526 7.52 -21.40 -38.69
C GLY A 526 6.98 -20.21 -39.51
N ALA A 527 7.51 -20.01 -40.72
CA ALA A 527 7.05 -18.95 -41.64
C ALA A 527 5.84 -19.34 -42.51
N ARG A 528 5.39 -20.59 -42.48
CA ARG A 528 4.28 -21.07 -43.33
C ARG A 528 2.93 -20.79 -42.66
N SER A 529 1.98 -20.28 -43.43
CA SER A 529 0.58 -20.08 -43.03
C SER A 529 -0.32 -20.84 -44.00
N ILE A 530 -1.27 -21.60 -43.45
CA ILE A 530 -2.16 -22.48 -44.20
C ILE A 530 -3.59 -22.25 -43.73
N GLN A 531 -4.49 -22.23 -44.71
CA GLN A 531 -5.92 -22.00 -44.52
C GLN A 531 -6.70 -23.22 -45.00
N GLY A 532 -7.63 -23.65 -44.16
CA GLY A 532 -8.62 -24.68 -44.47
C GLY A 532 -8.07 -26.10 -44.56
N ARG A 533 -9.01 -27.07 -44.50
CA ARG A 533 -8.70 -28.51 -44.43
C ARG A 533 -7.88 -29.03 -45.61
N GLU A 534 -8.15 -28.57 -46.83
CA GLU A 534 -7.38 -28.98 -48.02
C GLU A 534 -5.91 -28.58 -47.91
N GLY A 535 -5.64 -27.34 -47.49
CA GLY A 535 -4.27 -26.87 -47.28
C GLY A 535 -3.56 -27.66 -46.18
N ILE A 536 -4.26 -27.95 -45.09
CA ILE A 536 -3.74 -28.74 -43.96
C ILE A 536 -3.41 -30.17 -44.41
N ARG A 537 -4.25 -30.78 -45.25
CA ARG A 537 -4.01 -32.10 -45.85
C ARG A 537 -2.72 -32.11 -46.67
N HIS A 538 -2.55 -31.15 -47.57
CA HIS A 538 -1.33 -31.05 -48.39
C HIS A 538 -0.07 -30.86 -47.55
N LEU A 539 -0.13 -29.98 -46.54
CA LEU A 539 0.96 -29.80 -45.59
C LEU A 539 1.30 -31.11 -44.87
N ARG A 540 0.27 -31.78 -44.35
CA ARG A 540 0.42 -33.03 -43.61
C ARG A 540 1.09 -34.10 -44.45
N SER A 541 0.68 -34.28 -45.70
CA SER A 541 1.32 -35.21 -46.64
C SER A 541 2.79 -34.83 -46.87
N SER A 542 3.09 -33.56 -47.13
CA SER A 542 4.46 -33.09 -47.39
C SER A 542 5.43 -33.29 -46.21
N MET A 543 4.93 -33.29 -44.98
CA MET A 543 5.77 -33.54 -43.79
C MET A 543 6.36 -34.95 -43.78
N TRP A 544 5.70 -35.92 -44.40
CA TRP A 544 6.14 -37.32 -44.45
C TRP A 544 7.05 -37.62 -45.65
N ASP A 545 7.31 -36.64 -46.51
CA ASP A 545 8.24 -36.80 -47.63
C ASP A 545 9.68 -36.97 -47.13
N THR A 546 10.04 -36.31 -46.03
CA THR A 546 11.38 -36.34 -45.43
C THR A 546 11.45 -37.13 -44.12
N VAL A 547 10.33 -37.25 -43.41
CA VAL A 547 10.24 -37.92 -42.10
C VAL A 547 9.83 -39.38 -42.27
N LYS A 548 10.60 -40.30 -41.69
CA LYS A 548 10.29 -41.74 -41.62
C LYS A 548 9.39 -42.07 -40.45
N GLN A 549 9.69 -41.48 -39.28
CA GLN A 549 8.91 -41.63 -38.06
C GLN A 549 9.04 -40.34 -37.26
N ARG A 550 7.97 -39.97 -36.56
CA ARG A 550 8.06 -38.97 -35.50
C ARG A 550 7.24 -39.38 -34.28
N THR A 551 7.66 -38.90 -33.12
CA THR A 551 6.96 -39.14 -31.85
C THR A 551 6.87 -37.82 -31.10
N HIS A 552 5.67 -37.26 -30.99
CA HIS A 552 5.42 -36.10 -30.16
C HIS A 552 5.36 -36.50 -28.70
N ARG A 553 6.02 -35.70 -27.87
CA ARG A 553 6.04 -35.84 -26.42
C ARG A 553 5.59 -34.51 -25.79
N PRO A 554 4.27 -34.24 -25.73
CA PRO A 554 3.74 -33.10 -24.99
C PRO A 554 4.15 -33.19 -23.52
N LYS A 555 4.75 -32.13 -22.98
CA LYS A 555 5.27 -32.07 -21.60
C LYS A 555 4.30 -31.36 -20.66
N GLN A 556 3.75 -30.22 -21.07
CA GLN A 556 2.91 -29.40 -20.20
C GLN A 556 1.90 -28.59 -21.02
N VAL A 557 0.69 -28.44 -20.48
CA VAL A 557 -0.39 -27.62 -21.05
C VAL A 557 -0.65 -26.40 -20.18
N PHE A 558 -0.82 -25.24 -20.81
CA PHE A 558 -1.09 -23.95 -20.18
C PHE A 558 -2.34 -23.32 -20.80
N PRO A 559 -3.50 -23.38 -20.13
CA PRO A 559 -4.70 -22.67 -20.56
C PRO A 559 -4.61 -21.17 -20.24
N TYR A 560 -5.25 -20.36 -21.07
CA TYR A 560 -5.39 -18.91 -20.88
C TYR A 560 -6.60 -18.62 -19.97
N GLY A 561 -6.57 -19.17 -18.75
CA GLY A 561 -7.65 -19.09 -17.75
C GLY A 561 -8.45 -20.39 -17.55
N PRO A 562 -9.32 -20.46 -16.52
CA PRO A 562 -10.13 -21.65 -16.22
C PRO A 562 -11.03 -22.04 -17.40
N ASN A 563 -10.96 -23.30 -17.83
CA ASN A 563 -11.71 -23.85 -18.97
C ASN A 563 -11.57 -23.05 -20.29
N SER A 564 -10.46 -22.33 -20.46
CA SER A 564 -10.20 -21.53 -21.66
C SER A 564 -10.14 -22.40 -22.92
N ASN A 565 -10.70 -21.88 -24.02
CA ASN A 565 -10.60 -22.49 -25.34
C ASN A 565 -9.24 -22.22 -25.99
N LEU A 566 -8.42 -21.33 -25.42
CA LEU A 566 -7.07 -21.03 -25.88
C LEU A 566 -6.07 -21.68 -24.92
N VAL A 567 -5.18 -22.52 -25.45
CA VAL A 567 -4.12 -23.17 -24.66
C VAL A 567 -2.79 -23.12 -25.39
N THR A 568 -1.69 -23.06 -24.64
CA THR A 568 -0.35 -23.31 -25.15
C THR A 568 0.17 -24.63 -24.62
N ILE A 569 0.82 -25.41 -25.48
CA ILE A 569 1.38 -26.72 -25.17
C ILE A 569 2.88 -26.65 -25.38
N LEU A 570 3.65 -27.09 -24.39
CA LEU A 570 5.08 -27.26 -24.50
C LEU A 570 5.40 -28.73 -24.65
N GLY A 571 6.34 -29.07 -25.54
CA GLY A 571 6.76 -30.45 -25.73
C GLY A 571 8.07 -30.57 -26.49
N ALA A 572 8.42 -31.82 -26.77
CA ALA A 572 9.48 -32.16 -27.71
C ALA A 572 8.90 -33.11 -28.78
N VAL A 573 9.53 -33.17 -29.93
CA VAL A 573 9.23 -34.18 -30.95
C VAL A 573 10.52 -34.85 -31.35
N ASP A 574 10.52 -36.17 -31.37
CA ASP A 574 11.62 -36.97 -31.90
C ASP A 574 11.35 -37.28 -33.36
N TYR A 575 12.30 -36.93 -34.22
CA TYR A 575 12.29 -37.29 -35.62
C TYR A 575 13.28 -38.41 -35.88
N VAL A 576 12.83 -39.35 -36.72
CA VAL A 576 13.69 -40.24 -37.51
C VAL A 576 13.42 -39.88 -38.96
N PHE A 577 14.44 -39.41 -39.67
CA PHE A 577 14.34 -39.05 -41.08
C PHE A 577 14.56 -40.28 -41.97
N LYS A 578 14.24 -40.15 -43.26
CA LYS A 578 14.40 -41.26 -44.22
C LYS A 578 15.86 -41.67 -44.46
N ASP A 579 16.82 -40.81 -44.12
CA ASP A 579 18.26 -41.10 -44.12
C ASP A 579 18.74 -41.72 -42.78
N ASP A 580 17.81 -42.13 -41.91
CA ASP A 580 18.01 -42.67 -40.57
C ASP A 580 18.68 -41.72 -39.57
N THR A 581 18.84 -40.43 -39.91
CA THR A 581 19.25 -39.41 -38.94
C THR A 581 18.15 -39.18 -37.90
N LYS A 582 18.57 -38.91 -36.66
CA LYS A 582 17.66 -38.67 -35.53
C LYS A 582 17.85 -37.27 -34.98
N LYS A 583 16.74 -36.57 -34.73
CA LYS A 583 16.76 -35.23 -34.14
C LYS A 583 15.60 -35.04 -33.19
N THR A 584 15.87 -34.55 -31.99
CA THR A 584 14.84 -34.10 -31.06
C THR A 584 14.72 -32.59 -31.16
N ILE A 585 13.50 -32.09 -31.37
CA ILE A 585 13.22 -30.65 -31.49
C ILE A 585 12.23 -30.27 -30.39
N ALA A 586 12.59 -29.30 -29.55
CA ALA A 586 11.66 -28.68 -28.61
C ALA A 586 10.69 -27.74 -29.35
N TRP A 587 9.43 -27.73 -28.93
CA TRP A 587 8.39 -26.93 -29.57
C TRP A 587 7.39 -26.38 -28.56
N ALA A 588 6.75 -25.27 -28.94
CA ALA A 588 5.57 -24.72 -28.30
C ALA A 588 4.44 -24.63 -29.34
N ALA A 589 3.21 -24.98 -28.98
CA ALA A 589 2.07 -24.81 -29.87
C ALA A 589 0.91 -24.10 -29.18
N THR A 590 0.40 -23.03 -29.78
CA THR A 590 -0.82 -22.34 -29.35
C THR A 590 -2.01 -22.90 -30.12
N CYS A 591 -3.02 -23.34 -29.39
CA CYS A 591 -4.20 -24.02 -29.90
C CYS A 591 -5.47 -23.26 -29.47
N GLU A 592 -6.30 -22.90 -30.44
CA GLU A 592 -7.62 -22.32 -30.21
C GLU A 592 -8.69 -23.36 -30.57
N PHE A 593 -9.52 -23.73 -29.60
CA PHE A 593 -10.52 -24.77 -29.74
C PHE A 593 -11.92 -24.20 -29.97
N VAL A 594 -12.66 -24.84 -30.87
CA VAL A 594 -14.10 -24.64 -31.04
C VAL A 594 -14.83 -25.90 -30.61
N LYS A 595 -15.80 -25.75 -29.72
CA LYS A 595 -16.65 -26.84 -29.21
C LYS A 595 -18.00 -26.78 -29.93
N SER A 596 -18.29 -27.83 -30.71
CA SER A 596 -19.59 -28.02 -31.36
C SER A 596 -20.12 -29.41 -30.99
N ASP A 597 -20.25 -30.33 -31.95
CA ASP A 597 -20.55 -31.75 -31.75
C ASP A 597 -19.35 -32.53 -31.17
N LYS A 598 -18.13 -32.12 -31.54
CA LYS A 598 -16.86 -32.52 -30.94
C LYS A 598 -15.95 -31.29 -30.76
N VAL A 599 -14.75 -31.50 -30.23
CA VAL A 599 -13.72 -30.44 -30.12
C VAL A 599 -12.95 -30.37 -31.43
N TYR A 600 -12.79 -29.17 -31.97
CA TYR A 600 -11.99 -28.88 -33.16
C TYR A 600 -10.92 -27.83 -32.85
N LEU A 601 -9.82 -27.88 -33.60
CA LEU A 601 -8.84 -26.79 -33.70
C LEU A 601 -9.28 -25.80 -34.77
N ASP A 602 -9.49 -24.55 -34.37
CA ASP A 602 -9.75 -23.45 -35.30
C ASP A 602 -8.47 -22.69 -35.66
N ARG A 603 -7.55 -22.59 -34.69
CA ARG A 603 -6.21 -22.05 -34.89
C ARG A 603 -5.16 -22.95 -34.26
N TYR A 604 -4.11 -23.29 -35.01
CA TYR A 604 -2.98 -24.08 -34.51
C TYR A 604 -1.65 -23.47 -34.97
N GLN A 605 -0.90 -22.91 -34.02
CA GLN A 605 0.34 -22.20 -34.30
C GLN A 605 1.51 -22.85 -33.57
N VAL A 606 2.48 -23.38 -34.32
CA VAL A 606 3.64 -24.13 -33.81
C VAL A 606 4.92 -23.32 -33.96
N PHE A 607 5.68 -23.26 -32.87
CA PHE A 607 7.01 -22.67 -32.77
C PHE A 607 8.03 -23.77 -32.50
N LEU A 608 9.08 -23.84 -33.32
CA LEU A 608 10.18 -24.78 -33.14
C LEU A 608 11.37 -24.02 -32.55
N ALA A 609 12.02 -24.57 -31.53
CA ALA A 609 13.17 -23.92 -30.87
C ALA A 609 14.40 -23.74 -31.78
N ASP A 610 14.42 -24.39 -32.95
CA ASP A 610 15.57 -24.54 -33.84
C ASP A 610 15.28 -24.04 -35.27
N ASP A 611 14.49 -22.96 -35.39
CA ASP A 611 13.96 -22.38 -36.64
C ASP A 611 15.02 -21.98 -37.70
N ALA A 612 16.31 -22.14 -37.42
CA ALA A 612 17.38 -22.01 -38.40
C ALA A 612 17.40 -23.16 -39.43
N ALA A 613 16.79 -24.32 -39.14
CA ALA A 613 16.98 -25.54 -39.92
C ALA A 613 16.02 -25.75 -41.12
N TRP A 614 14.96 -24.94 -41.28
CA TRP A 614 13.95 -25.12 -42.35
C TRP A 614 14.04 -24.07 -43.47
N LYS A 615 15.17 -23.38 -43.59
CA LYS A 615 15.46 -22.40 -44.66
C LYS A 615 16.06 -23.00 -45.94
N SER A 616 16.05 -24.33 -46.12
CA SER A 616 16.48 -24.99 -47.38
C SER A 616 15.30 -25.37 -48.25
#